data_AF-A0A7X5IME5-F1
#
_entry.id   AF-A0A7X5IME5-F1
#
_cell.length_a   1.000
_cell.length_b   1.000
_cell.length_c   1.000
_cell.angle_alpha   90.00
_cell.angle_beta   90.00
_cell.angle_gamma   90.00
#
_symmetry.space_group_name_H-M   'P 1'
#
loop_
_entity.id
_entity.type
_entity.pdbx_description
1 polymer ?
#
loop_
_entity_poly.entity_id
_entity_poly.type
_entity_poly.pdbx_seq_one_letter_code
_entity_poly.pdbx_strand_id
1 'polypeptide(L)'
;MRKYELSISADYVPEWGTTEAIREYFQNSIDEETRDSSNKMFFDYDSGTQTIRIGNKHSDLDIKTLLFGVTTKNKDSAMIGNHGEGYKIATVVLLRLGKTVVFQNYCRREIWRPRLVKSRRYGGVLVPTFFVEPEAVWKKIPEHSLIIEVGGITPEEYQQIKDCNLHLQEGYAHWDTSYGAILDDEENKGRIFVGGLFICKEPRLEDIGIDFKPKVVRLERDRSMVNSFDVQWYAARMVEELKDAETTKRSLNSYSGVYINSYSVPSGLKNEIAEDFINEHGAKAVPVSNQADMEKLKKRGYRPVIVSEAKRDVILESELYEEIRAENTREKEKARPLYDRFCEFAEKIEDRLEESEVTTLYEFLDELSELEEKKED
;
A
#
# COMPACT_ATOMS: atom_id res chain seq x y z
N MET A 1 29.77 -26.93 -21.82
CA MET A 1 28.89 -26.48 -20.72
C MET A 1 29.69 -25.55 -19.82
N ARG A 2 29.30 -24.28 -19.72
CA ARG A 2 29.94 -23.27 -18.85
C ARG A 2 29.31 -23.35 -17.45
N LYS A 3 30.09 -23.06 -16.40
CA LYS A 3 29.63 -23.15 -15.00
C LYS A 3 29.81 -21.80 -14.31
N TYR A 4 28.75 -21.34 -13.65
CA TYR A 4 28.73 -20.08 -12.91
C TYR A 4 28.21 -20.33 -11.50
N GLU A 5 29.11 -20.29 -10.52
CA GLU A 5 28.80 -20.46 -9.10
C GLU A 5 28.35 -19.10 -8.53
N LEU A 6 27.18 -19.02 -7.90
CA LEU A 6 26.80 -17.81 -7.16
C LEU A 6 27.31 -17.90 -5.73
N SER A 7 27.78 -16.78 -5.19
CA SER A 7 28.27 -16.70 -3.82
C SER A 7 27.11 -16.47 -2.83
N ILE A 8 26.15 -17.39 -2.81
CA ILE A 8 24.97 -17.39 -1.94
C ILE A 8 24.84 -18.79 -1.32
N SER A 9 24.56 -18.89 -0.02
CA SER A 9 24.19 -20.17 0.59
C SER A 9 22.78 -20.61 0.16
N ALA A 10 22.55 -21.92 0.08
CA ALA A 10 21.20 -22.49 -0.07
C ALA A 10 20.23 -22.06 1.05
N ASP A 11 20.77 -21.72 2.24
CA ASP A 11 19.99 -21.35 3.43
C ASP A 11 19.57 -19.88 3.46
N TYR A 12 19.89 -19.09 2.43
CA TYR A 12 19.51 -17.68 2.36
C TYR A 12 17.98 -17.51 2.23
N VAL A 13 17.39 -16.48 2.87
CA VAL A 13 15.93 -16.25 2.97
C VAL A 13 15.16 -17.52 3.36
N PRO A 14 15.42 -18.11 4.54
CA PRO A 14 14.83 -19.38 4.96
C PRO A 14 13.29 -19.34 5.06
N GLU A 15 12.72 -18.17 5.28
CA GLU A 15 11.28 -17.91 5.36
C GLU A 15 10.55 -18.00 4.00
N TRP A 16 11.27 -17.91 2.87
CA TRP A 16 10.66 -18.01 1.54
C TRP A 16 10.32 -19.45 1.17
N GLY A 17 9.09 -19.64 0.69
CA GLY A 17 8.56 -20.86 0.10
C GLY A 17 8.47 -20.80 -1.43
N THR A 18 7.68 -21.72 -1.99
CA THR A 18 7.45 -21.83 -3.44
C THR A 18 6.77 -20.56 -3.97
N THR A 19 5.79 -20.02 -3.26
CA THR A 19 4.99 -18.86 -3.68
C THR A 19 5.83 -17.60 -3.82
N GLU A 20 6.67 -17.28 -2.82
CA GLU A 20 7.53 -16.10 -2.84
C GLU A 20 8.56 -16.18 -3.96
N ALA A 21 9.12 -17.37 -4.21
CA ALA A 21 10.07 -17.58 -5.29
C ALA A 21 9.42 -17.44 -6.68
N ILE A 22 8.23 -18.02 -6.89
CA ILE A 22 7.49 -17.89 -8.15
C ILE A 22 7.06 -16.44 -8.41
N ARG A 23 6.67 -15.71 -7.35
CA ARG A 23 6.33 -14.28 -7.42
C ARG A 23 7.46 -13.45 -8.05
N GLU A 24 8.73 -13.72 -7.79
CA GLU A 24 9.84 -12.99 -8.42
C GLU A 24 9.95 -13.21 -9.93
N TYR A 25 9.63 -14.41 -10.43
CA TYR A 25 9.58 -14.66 -11.88
C TYR A 25 8.40 -13.95 -12.54
N PHE A 26 7.24 -13.93 -11.86
CA PHE A 26 6.08 -13.14 -12.29
C PHE A 26 6.38 -11.65 -12.36
N GLN A 27 6.98 -11.08 -11.31
CA GLN A 27 7.36 -9.67 -11.28
C GLN A 27 8.28 -9.32 -12.43
N ASN A 28 9.29 -10.14 -12.70
CA ASN A 28 10.17 -9.91 -13.83
C ASN A 28 9.41 -9.94 -15.15
N SER A 29 8.45 -10.84 -15.32
CA SER A 29 7.67 -10.95 -16.55
C SER A 29 6.71 -9.77 -16.73
N ILE A 30 6.03 -9.33 -15.66
CA ILE A 30 5.13 -8.17 -15.65
C ILE A 30 5.92 -6.88 -15.92
N ASP A 31 7.08 -6.70 -15.29
CA ASP A 31 7.94 -5.52 -15.51
C ASP A 31 8.39 -5.43 -16.98
N GLU A 32 8.72 -6.56 -17.60
CA GLU A 32 9.17 -6.61 -18.98
C GLU A 32 8.06 -6.29 -19.98
N GLU A 33 6.82 -6.73 -19.73
CA GLU A 33 5.65 -6.33 -20.53
C GLU A 33 5.24 -4.87 -20.27
N THR A 34 5.39 -4.38 -19.04
CA THR A 34 5.12 -2.98 -18.70
C THR A 34 6.08 -2.04 -19.43
N ARG A 35 7.36 -2.44 -19.55
CA ARG A 35 8.38 -1.68 -20.29
C ARG A 35 8.15 -1.72 -21.81
N ASP A 36 7.70 -2.86 -22.33
CA ASP A 36 7.39 -3.07 -23.74
C ASP A 36 6.10 -3.88 -23.87
N SER A 37 5.01 -3.20 -24.23
CA SER A 37 3.67 -3.81 -24.32
C SER A 37 3.56 -4.89 -25.42
N SER A 38 4.52 -4.97 -26.34
CA SER A 38 4.64 -6.05 -27.33
C SER A 38 5.34 -7.30 -26.76
N ASN A 39 6.09 -7.14 -25.67
CA ASN A 39 6.79 -8.20 -24.94
C ASN A 39 5.85 -8.96 -23.99
N LYS A 40 4.75 -9.47 -24.56
CA LYS A 40 3.67 -10.15 -23.81
C LYS A 40 4.22 -11.20 -22.87
N MET A 41 3.82 -11.11 -21.61
CA MET A 41 4.06 -12.17 -20.65
C MET A 41 3.18 -13.38 -20.99
N PHE A 42 3.64 -14.56 -20.60
CA PHE A 42 2.79 -15.75 -20.59
C PHE A 42 3.02 -16.55 -19.32
N PHE A 43 2.01 -17.32 -18.97
CA PHE A 43 2.03 -18.20 -17.84
C PHE A 43 1.22 -19.46 -18.15
N ASP A 44 1.79 -20.63 -17.83
CA ASP A 44 1.18 -21.93 -18.08
C ASP A 44 1.50 -22.88 -16.92
N TYR A 45 0.54 -23.73 -16.59
CA TYR A 45 0.73 -24.80 -15.62
C TYR A 45 0.19 -26.12 -16.16
N ASP A 46 1.06 -27.11 -16.23
CA ASP A 46 0.73 -28.47 -16.60
C ASP A 46 0.68 -29.35 -15.35
N SER A 47 -0.53 -29.76 -14.96
CA SER A 47 -0.75 -30.61 -13.79
C SER A 47 -0.25 -32.05 -13.97
N GLY A 48 -0.17 -32.54 -15.22
CA GLY A 48 0.33 -33.88 -15.53
C GLY A 48 1.85 -33.97 -15.39
N THR A 49 2.56 -32.89 -15.74
CA THR A 49 4.03 -32.80 -15.57
C THR A 49 4.45 -32.00 -14.33
N GLN A 50 3.50 -31.47 -13.55
CA GLN A 50 3.75 -30.62 -12.37
C GLN A 50 4.73 -29.49 -12.67
N THR A 51 4.54 -28.83 -13.82
CA THR A 51 5.49 -27.86 -14.36
C THR A 51 4.79 -26.53 -14.62
N ILE A 52 5.35 -25.47 -14.04
CA ILE A 52 5.01 -24.08 -14.37
C ILE A 52 5.96 -23.58 -15.46
N ARG A 53 5.44 -22.81 -16.41
CA ARG A 53 6.22 -22.03 -17.37
C ARG A 53 5.85 -20.56 -17.27
N ILE A 54 6.85 -19.71 -17.12
CA ILE A 54 6.70 -18.25 -17.03
C ILE A 54 7.70 -17.61 -17.97
N GLY A 55 7.30 -16.58 -18.70
CA GLY A 55 8.24 -15.85 -19.53
C GLY A 55 7.62 -14.73 -20.33
N ASN A 56 8.37 -14.25 -21.33
CA ASN A 56 7.92 -13.21 -22.23
C ASN A 56 8.33 -13.48 -23.68
N LYS A 57 7.70 -12.75 -24.60
CA LYS A 57 7.90 -12.88 -26.03
C LYS A 57 9.32 -12.55 -26.52
N HIS A 58 9.94 -11.51 -25.97
CA HIS A 58 11.13 -10.82 -26.46
C HIS A 58 12.18 -10.50 -25.38
N SER A 59 12.13 -11.17 -24.22
CA SER A 59 13.13 -11.05 -23.15
C SER A 59 14.35 -11.96 -23.36
N ASP A 60 15.48 -11.58 -22.76
CA ASP A 60 16.69 -12.39 -22.67
C ASP A 60 17.44 -12.17 -21.35
N LEU A 61 18.29 -13.11 -20.95
CA LEU A 61 19.17 -12.96 -19.78
C LEU A 61 20.64 -12.96 -20.20
N ASP A 62 21.32 -11.82 -20.10
CA ASP A 62 22.78 -11.79 -20.25
C ASP A 62 23.44 -12.55 -19.11
N ILE A 63 24.52 -13.28 -19.37
CA ILE A 63 25.22 -14.02 -18.31
C ILE A 63 25.70 -13.13 -17.16
N LYS A 64 25.96 -11.84 -17.43
CA LYS A 64 26.33 -10.84 -16.42
C LYS A 64 25.23 -10.62 -15.38
N THR A 65 23.97 -10.93 -15.67
CA THR A 65 22.86 -10.81 -14.71
C THR A 65 23.01 -11.78 -13.54
N LEU A 66 23.85 -12.83 -13.67
CA LEU A 66 24.21 -13.71 -12.54
C LEU A 66 25.03 -12.98 -11.46
N LEU A 67 25.67 -11.85 -11.77
CA LEU A 67 26.38 -11.04 -10.77
C LEU A 67 25.38 -10.23 -9.93
N PHE A 68 25.61 -10.16 -8.62
CA PHE A 68 24.86 -9.26 -7.73
C PHE A 68 25.20 -7.80 -8.03
N GLY A 69 24.22 -6.90 -7.90
CA GLY A 69 24.36 -5.49 -8.28
C GLY A 69 24.37 -5.17 -9.78
N VAL A 70 24.29 -6.17 -10.67
CA VAL A 70 24.09 -5.95 -12.11
C VAL A 70 22.59 -6.00 -12.41
N THR A 71 21.99 -4.82 -12.65
CA THR A 71 20.59 -4.68 -13.04
C THR A 71 20.45 -3.73 -14.22
N THR A 72 19.52 -4.03 -15.11
CA THR A 72 19.09 -3.14 -16.21
C THR A 72 17.97 -2.20 -15.78
N LYS A 73 17.43 -2.36 -14.56
CA LYS A 73 16.21 -1.69 -14.05
C LYS A 73 16.48 -0.49 -13.14
N ASN A 74 17.71 0.03 -13.11
CA ASN A 74 18.06 1.14 -12.23
C ASN A 74 17.28 2.41 -12.62
N LYS A 75 16.35 2.84 -11.75
CA LYS A 75 15.64 4.15 -11.67
C LYS A 75 14.21 4.24 -12.23
N ASP A 76 13.54 3.15 -12.59
CA ASP A 76 12.14 3.23 -13.01
C ASP A 76 11.17 2.90 -11.87
N SER A 77 10.49 3.93 -11.34
CA SER A 77 9.48 3.78 -10.28
C SER A 77 8.22 3.02 -10.72
N ALA A 78 8.04 2.77 -12.02
CA ALA A 78 6.93 1.96 -12.53
C ALA A 78 7.19 0.45 -12.40
N MET A 79 8.44 0.03 -12.17
CA MET A 79 8.79 -1.39 -12.05
C MET A 79 8.56 -1.89 -10.61
N ILE A 80 8.11 -3.14 -10.50
CA ILE A 80 7.97 -3.83 -9.23
C ILE A 80 9.36 -4.28 -8.71
N GLY A 81 10.27 -4.71 -9.61
CA GLY A 81 11.61 -5.20 -9.24
C GLY A 81 12.74 -4.19 -9.49
N ASN A 82 13.55 -3.91 -8.45
CA ASN A 82 14.58 -2.86 -8.52
C ASN A 82 16.05 -3.37 -8.63
N HIS A 83 16.39 -4.49 -8.00
CA HIS A 83 17.80 -4.84 -7.75
C HIS A 83 18.41 -5.84 -8.75
N GLY A 84 17.62 -6.45 -9.63
CA GLY A 84 18.10 -7.51 -10.54
C GLY A 84 18.58 -8.78 -9.80
N GLU A 85 18.14 -8.97 -8.55
CA GLU A 85 18.57 -10.05 -7.66
C GLU A 85 17.50 -11.11 -7.43
N GLY A 86 16.22 -10.74 -7.59
CA GLY A 86 15.08 -11.57 -7.24
C GLY A 86 15.08 -12.95 -7.87
N TYR A 87 15.30 -13.05 -9.19
CA TYR A 87 15.27 -14.33 -9.90
C TYR A 87 16.40 -15.29 -9.43
N LYS A 88 17.55 -14.75 -8.99
CA LYS A 88 18.66 -15.54 -8.45
C LYS A 88 18.28 -16.13 -7.09
N ILE A 89 17.69 -15.30 -6.23
CA ILE A 89 17.22 -15.71 -4.90
C ILE A 89 16.07 -16.73 -5.04
N ALA A 90 15.10 -16.47 -5.91
CA ALA A 90 14.03 -17.41 -6.24
C ALA A 90 14.56 -18.76 -6.73
N THR A 91 15.59 -18.76 -7.59
CA THR A 91 16.25 -20.01 -8.02
C THR A 91 16.83 -20.77 -6.83
N VAL A 92 17.49 -20.08 -5.88
CA VAL A 92 18.04 -20.71 -4.67
C VAL A 92 16.95 -21.38 -3.85
N VAL A 93 15.86 -20.65 -3.59
CA VAL A 93 14.72 -21.12 -2.80
C VAL A 93 14.09 -22.36 -3.44
N LEU A 94 13.80 -22.30 -4.75
CA LEU A 94 13.19 -23.43 -5.47
C LEU A 94 14.09 -24.67 -5.43
N LEU A 95 15.40 -24.51 -5.64
CA LEU A 95 16.33 -25.64 -5.55
C LEU A 95 16.44 -26.21 -4.13
N ARG A 96 16.40 -25.36 -3.09
CA ARG A 96 16.36 -25.79 -1.68
C ARG A 96 15.12 -26.63 -1.40
N LEU A 97 13.97 -26.24 -1.96
CA LEU A 97 12.69 -26.94 -1.85
C LEU A 97 12.60 -28.19 -2.75
N GLY A 98 13.71 -28.60 -3.39
CA GLY A 98 13.78 -29.79 -4.24
C GLY A 98 13.09 -29.63 -5.60
N LYS A 99 12.72 -28.40 -5.99
CA LYS A 99 12.14 -28.10 -7.30
C LYS A 99 13.22 -28.07 -8.36
N THR A 100 12.83 -28.29 -9.61
CA THR A 100 13.73 -28.12 -10.76
C THR A 100 13.49 -26.76 -11.39
N VAL A 101 14.55 -26.10 -11.85
CA VAL A 101 14.47 -24.83 -12.57
C VAL A 101 15.28 -24.93 -13.85
N VAL A 102 14.71 -24.49 -14.97
CA VAL A 102 15.38 -24.43 -16.28
C VAL A 102 15.06 -23.10 -16.94
N PHE A 103 16.09 -22.38 -17.37
CA PHE A 103 15.94 -21.16 -18.17
C PHE A 103 16.20 -21.51 -19.64
N GLN A 104 15.17 -21.43 -20.46
CA GLN A 104 15.26 -21.52 -21.91
C GLN A 104 15.45 -20.09 -22.46
N ASN A 105 16.70 -19.70 -22.65
CA ASN A 105 17.10 -18.35 -23.09
C ASN A 105 17.36 -18.35 -24.60
N TYR A 106 16.30 -18.55 -25.38
CA TYR A 106 16.35 -18.80 -26.82
C TYR A 106 16.97 -17.66 -27.62
N CYS A 107 16.75 -16.41 -27.22
CA CYS A 107 17.40 -15.24 -27.83
C CYS A 107 18.94 -15.36 -27.84
N ARG A 108 19.50 -15.97 -26.79
CA ARG A 108 20.94 -16.19 -26.65
C ARG A 108 21.39 -17.58 -27.09
N ARG A 109 20.45 -18.45 -27.48
CA ARG A 109 20.70 -19.88 -27.77
C ARG A 109 21.38 -20.56 -26.58
N GLU A 110 20.87 -20.31 -25.39
CA GLU A 110 21.42 -20.86 -24.16
C GLU A 110 20.30 -21.52 -23.34
N ILE A 111 20.63 -22.66 -22.74
CA ILE A 111 19.79 -23.32 -21.73
C ILE A 111 20.57 -23.29 -20.42
N TRP A 112 19.96 -22.72 -19.37
CA TRP A 112 20.59 -22.66 -18.04
C TRP A 112 19.89 -23.64 -17.11
N ARG A 113 20.66 -24.56 -16.52
CA ARG A 113 20.18 -25.60 -15.61
C ARG A 113 20.84 -25.45 -14.25
N PRO A 114 20.35 -24.55 -13.38
CA PRO A 114 20.93 -24.37 -12.05
C PRO A 114 20.72 -25.61 -11.16
N ARG A 115 21.69 -25.89 -10.29
CA ARG A 115 21.63 -26.95 -9.26
C ARG A 115 22.41 -26.53 -8.03
N LEU A 116 22.07 -27.08 -6.86
CA LEU A 116 22.90 -26.92 -5.66
C LEU A 116 24.14 -27.81 -5.76
N VAL A 117 25.31 -27.23 -5.49
CA VAL A 117 26.61 -27.89 -5.53
C VAL A 117 27.35 -27.57 -4.24
N LYS A 118 28.04 -28.56 -3.66
CA LYS A 118 28.96 -28.31 -2.54
C LYS A 118 30.18 -27.53 -3.05
N SER A 119 30.27 -26.25 -2.70
CA SER A 119 31.39 -25.40 -3.13
C SER A 119 32.65 -25.75 -2.35
N ARG A 120 33.72 -26.11 -3.06
CA ARG A 120 35.04 -26.31 -2.44
C ARG A 120 35.63 -25.00 -1.92
N ARG A 121 35.25 -23.86 -2.53
CA ARG A 121 35.73 -22.52 -2.14
C ARG A 121 35.18 -22.11 -0.78
N TYR A 122 33.94 -22.52 -0.49
CA TYR A 122 33.23 -22.22 0.75
C TYR A 122 33.13 -23.45 1.67
N GLY A 123 34.18 -24.28 1.73
CA GLY A 123 34.27 -25.36 2.72
C GLY A 123 33.19 -26.46 2.61
N GLY A 124 32.59 -26.66 1.44
CA GLY A 124 31.55 -27.66 1.19
C GLY A 124 30.12 -27.17 1.36
N VAL A 125 29.90 -25.89 1.64
CA VAL A 125 28.56 -25.27 1.69
C VAL A 125 27.84 -25.46 0.35
N LEU A 126 26.54 -25.77 0.41
CA LEU A 126 25.69 -25.87 -0.78
C LEU A 126 25.40 -24.47 -1.33
N VAL A 127 25.78 -24.25 -2.59
CA VAL A 127 25.56 -22.99 -3.31
C VAL A 127 24.89 -23.28 -4.65
N PRO A 128 24.06 -22.37 -5.16
CA PRO A 128 23.50 -22.49 -6.51
C PRO A 128 24.62 -22.35 -7.55
N THR A 129 24.66 -23.27 -8.50
CA THR A 129 25.56 -23.23 -9.64
C THR A 129 24.77 -23.34 -10.92
N PHE A 130 24.88 -22.34 -11.79
CA PHE A 130 24.25 -22.30 -13.11
C PHE A 130 25.14 -23.03 -14.13
N PHE A 131 24.57 -24.07 -14.74
CA PHE A 131 25.20 -24.79 -15.85
C PHE A 131 24.59 -24.29 -17.16
N VAL A 132 25.41 -23.63 -17.98
CA VAL A 132 24.97 -22.99 -19.22
C VAL A 132 25.42 -23.82 -20.41
N GLU A 133 24.43 -24.30 -21.14
CA GLU A 133 24.57 -25.14 -22.34
C GLU A 133 24.22 -24.30 -23.57
N PRO A 134 25.06 -24.26 -24.62
CA PRO A 134 24.64 -23.69 -25.89
C PRO A 134 23.60 -24.61 -26.54
N GLU A 135 22.48 -24.04 -27.00
CA GLU A 135 21.48 -24.79 -27.76
C GLU A 135 21.93 -24.95 -29.22
N ALA A 136 21.62 -26.10 -29.83
CA ALA A 136 21.99 -26.39 -31.22
C ALA A 136 21.32 -25.42 -32.20
N VAL A 137 22.06 -25.03 -33.25
CA VAL A 137 21.77 -23.96 -34.21
C VAL A 137 20.43 -24.09 -34.97
N TRP A 138 19.79 -25.26 -34.95
CA TRP A 138 18.75 -25.64 -35.91
C TRP A 138 17.31 -25.67 -35.39
N LYS A 139 17.05 -25.13 -34.19
CA LYS A 139 15.68 -24.97 -33.69
C LYS A 139 15.19 -23.56 -33.98
N LYS A 140 14.02 -23.45 -34.62
CA LYS A 140 13.30 -22.18 -34.75
C LYS A 140 13.10 -21.63 -33.34
N ILE A 141 13.50 -20.38 -33.11
CA ILE A 141 13.23 -19.69 -31.85
C ILE A 141 11.70 -19.73 -31.65
N PRO A 142 11.20 -20.28 -30.53
CA PRO A 142 9.78 -20.30 -30.23
C PRO A 142 9.19 -18.89 -30.21
N GLU A 143 7.86 -18.77 -30.17
CA GLU A 143 7.21 -17.45 -30.08
C GLU A 143 7.68 -16.64 -28.85
N HIS A 144 8.07 -17.33 -27.78
CA HIS A 144 8.61 -16.75 -26.55
C HIS A 144 10.13 -16.98 -26.45
N SER A 145 10.89 -15.90 -26.25
CA SER A 145 12.35 -15.93 -26.29
C SER A 145 13.03 -16.23 -24.97
N LEU A 146 12.35 -16.03 -23.84
CA LEU A 146 12.79 -16.43 -22.52
C LEU A 146 11.65 -17.19 -21.83
N ILE A 147 11.92 -18.44 -21.47
CA ILE A 147 10.98 -19.27 -20.70
C ILE A 147 11.70 -19.81 -19.47
N ILE A 148 11.13 -19.61 -18.30
CA ILE A 148 11.57 -20.21 -17.04
C ILE A 148 10.60 -21.34 -16.74
N GLU A 149 11.11 -22.57 -16.75
CA GLU A 149 10.37 -23.77 -16.41
C GLU A 149 10.70 -24.18 -14.97
N VAL A 150 9.67 -24.33 -14.14
CA VAL A 150 9.81 -24.79 -12.76
C VAL A 150 9.03 -26.09 -12.59
N GLY A 151 9.74 -27.19 -12.37
CA GLY A 151 9.15 -28.52 -12.23
C GLY A 151 9.04 -28.97 -10.78
N GLY A 152 8.07 -29.85 -10.51
CA GLY A 152 7.76 -30.37 -9.19
C GLY A 152 6.81 -29.48 -8.39
N ILE A 153 6.02 -28.65 -9.06
CA ILE A 153 4.97 -27.82 -8.46
C ILE A 153 3.69 -28.65 -8.38
N THR A 154 3.23 -28.97 -7.18
CA THR A 154 2.00 -29.76 -7.02
C THR A 154 0.76 -28.92 -7.33
N PRO A 155 -0.40 -29.55 -7.62
CA PRO A 155 -1.65 -28.82 -7.80
C PRO A 155 -2.02 -27.92 -6.61
N GLU A 156 -1.69 -28.34 -5.39
CA GLU A 156 -1.94 -27.57 -4.16
C GLU A 156 -1.03 -26.33 -4.07
N GLU A 157 0.26 -26.49 -4.38
CA GLU A 157 1.18 -25.35 -4.47
C GLU A 157 0.77 -24.40 -5.60
N TYR A 158 0.31 -24.94 -6.73
CA TYR A 158 -0.21 -24.15 -7.83
C TYR A 158 -1.43 -23.33 -7.40
N GLN A 159 -2.36 -23.94 -6.65
CA GLN A 159 -3.50 -23.21 -6.11
C GLN A 159 -3.04 -22.06 -5.19
N GLN A 160 -2.05 -22.28 -4.32
CA GLN A 160 -1.49 -21.21 -3.47
C GLN A 160 -0.85 -20.08 -4.29
N ILE A 161 -0.20 -20.40 -5.41
CA ILE A 161 0.36 -19.41 -6.35
C ILE A 161 -0.76 -18.61 -7.01
N LYS A 162 -1.85 -19.28 -7.44
CA LYS A 162 -3.04 -18.65 -8.00
C LYS A 162 -3.71 -17.72 -7.00
N ASP A 163 -3.90 -18.17 -5.77
CA ASP A 163 -4.51 -17.39 -4.69
C ASP A 163 -3.68 -16.14 -4.34
N CYS A 164 -2.37 -16.14 -4.61
CA CYS A 164 -1.45 -15.03 -4.34
C CYS A 164 -1.20 -14.13 -5.57
N ASN A 165 -1.90 -14.34 -6.68
CA ASN A 165 -1.66 -13.61 -7.93
C ASN A 165 -2.97 -13.29 -8.65
N LEU A 166 -3.37 -12.02 -8.61
CA LEU A 166 -4.61 -11.52 -9.24
C LEU A 166 -4.61 -11.70 -10.76
N HIS A 167 -3.44 -11.77 -11.41
CA HIS A 167 -3.33 -12.03 -12.86
C HIS A 167 -3.74 -13.46 -13.25
N LEU A 168 -3.83 -14.36 -12.26
CA LEU A 168 -4.29 -15.75 -12.45
C LEU A 168 -5.70 -15.97 -11.92
N GLN A 169 -6.30 -14.96 -11.30
CA GLN A 169 -7.64 -15.01 -10.75
C GLN A 169 -8.64 -14.41 -11.73
N GLU A 170 -9.85 -14.96 -11.74
CA GLU A 170 -10.94 -14.49 -12.59
C GLU A 170 -12.14 -14.17 -11.71
N GLY A 171 -12.91 -13.14 -12.09
CA GLY A 171 -14.21 -12.86 -11.48
C GLY A 171 -14.19 -12.27 -10.07
N TYR A 172 -13.07 -11.68 -9.62
CA TYR A 172 -13.02 -10.97 -8.34
C TYR A 172 -13.55 -9.53 -8.47
N ALA A 173 -14.23 -9.05 -7.44
CA ALA A 173 -14.83 -7.72 -7.40
C ALA A 173 -13.75 -6.68 -7.09
N HIS A 174 -13.56 -5.72 -8.00
CA HIS A 174 -12.60 -4.64 -7.81
C HIS A 174 -13.07 -3.32 -8.40
N TRP A 175 -12.54 -2.22 -7.86
CA TRP A 175 -12.71 -0.87 -8.39
C TRP A 175 -11.39 -0.16 -8.55
N ASP A 176 -11.08 0.21 -9.78
CA ASP A 176 -9.87 0.94 -10.13
C ASP A 176 -9.90 2.38 -9.62
N THR A 177 -8.72 2.84 -9.20
CA THR A 177 -8.44 4.20 -8.74
C THR A 177 -7.10 4.67 -9.31
N SER A 178 -6.77 5.94 -9.08
CA SER A 178 -5.47 6.50 -9.45
C SER A 178 -4.30 5.81 -8.73
N TYR A 179 -4.53 5.24 -7.54
CA TYR A 179 -3.52 4.61 -6.69
C TYR A 179 -3.39 3.08 -6.84
N GLY A 180 -4.37 2.42 -7.46
CA GLY A 180 -4.49 0.97 -7.40
C GLY A 180 -5.93 0.51 -7.64
N ALA A 181 -6.31 -0.63 -7.09
CA ALA A 181 -7.69 -1.10 -7.04
C ALA A 181 -8.10 -1.47 -5.61
N ILE A 182 -9.33 -1.12 -5.23
CA ILE A 182 -9.98 -1.69 -4.04
C ILE A 182 -10.56 -3.04 -4.44
N LEU A 183 -10.31 -4.07 -3.64
CA LEU A 183 -10.85 -5.42 -3.81
C LEU A 183 -11.98 -5.62 -2.80
N ASP A 184 -13.17 -5.98 -3.25
CA ASP A 184 -14.37 -6.12 -2.39
C ASP A 184 -15.07 -7.46 -2.58
N ASP A 185 -14.23 -8.47 -2.68
CA ASP A 185 -14.61 -9.85 -2.50
C ASP A 185 -14.12 -10.33 -1.12
N GLU A 186 -14.86 -11.28 -0.53
CA GLU A 186 -14.53 -11.82 0.79
C GLU A 186 -13.14 -12.50 0.85
N GLU A 187 -12.65 -13.03 -0.27
CA GLU A 187 -11.38 -13.76 -0.33
C GLU A 187 -10.17 -12.82 -0.24
N ASN A 188 -10.32 -11.58 -0.69
CA ASN A 188 -9.27 -10.57 -0.71
C ASN A 188 -9.31 -9.55 0.43
N LYS A 189 -10.33 -9.57 1.28
CA LYS A 189 -10.37 -8.72 2.49
C LYS A 189 -9.12 -8.91 3.35
N GLY A 190 -8.52 -7.80 3.76
CA GLY A 190 -7.28 -7.78 4.56
C GLY A 190 -6.02 -8.15 3.78
N ARG A 191 -6.10 -8.38 2.46
CA ARG A 191 -4.93 -8.73 1.64
C ARG A 191 -4.42 -7.50 0.91
N ILE A 192 -3.09 -7.36 0.90
CA ILE A 192 -2.39 -6.30 0.20
C ILE A 192 -1.61 -6.91 -0.96
N PHE A 193 -1.91 -6.41 -2.15
CA PHE A 193 -1.24 -6.72 -3.40
C PHE A 193 -0.50 -5.48 -3.90
N VAL A 194 0.54 -5.70 -4.71
CA VAL A 194 1.22 -4.64 -5.46
C VAL A 194 1.40 -5.11 -6.89
N GLY A 195 0.77 -4.41 -7.83
CA GLY A 195 0.75 -4.79 -9.25
C GLY A 195 0.16 -6.18 -9.46
N GLY A 196 -0.89 -6.53 -8.72
CA GLY A 196 -1.59 -7.82 -8.78
C GLY A 196 -0.90 -8.97 -8.05
N LEU A 197 0.19 -8.72 -7.33
CA LEU A 197 0.95 -9.76 -6.64
C LEU A 197 0.87 -9.61 -5.13
N PHE A 198 0.50 -10.69 -4.43
CA PHE A 198 0.31 -10.68 -2.99
C PHE A 198 1.61 -10.38 -2.24
N ILE A 199 1.53 -9.47 -1.27
CA ILE A 199 2.65 -9.06 -0.42
C ILE A 199 2.44 -9.54 1.00
N CYS A 200 1.38 -9.09 1.66
CA CYS A 200 1.11 -9.42 3.06
C CYS A 200 -0.38 -9.29 3.39
N LYS A 201 -0.76 -9.73 4.60
CA LYS A 201 -2.07 -9.44 5.18
C LYS A 201 -1.95 -8.27 6.16
N GLU A 202 -2.97 -7.41 6.17
CA GLU A 202 -3.20 -6.40 7.21
C GLU A 202 -4.52 -6.76 7.90
N PRO A 203 -4.47 -7.45 9.05
CA PRO A 203 -5.67 -7.95 9.72
C PRO A 203 -6.67 -6.86 10.10
N ARG A 204 -6.22 -5.60 10.26
CA ARG A 204 -7.11 -4.47 10.57
C ARG A 204 -7.94 -4.00 9.37
N LEU A 205 -7.50 -4.31 8.15
CA LEU A 205 -8.19 -3.96 6.91
C LEU A 205 -9.29 -4.99 6.60
N GLU A 206 -10.24 -5.14 7.53
CA GLU A 206 -11.25 -6.20 7.49
C GLU A 206 -12.35 -5.95 6.44
N ASP A 207 -12.48 -4.73 5.97
CA ASP A 207 -13.58 -4.27 5.12
C ASP A 207 -13.30 -4.37 3.61
N ILE A 208 -12.02 -4.38 3.22
CA ILE A 208 -11.57 -4.38 1.82
C ILE A 208 -10.22 -5.10 1.67
N GLY A 209 -9.88 -5.52 0.45
CA GLY A 209 -8.51 -5.76 0.00
C GLY A 209 -7.99 -4.59 -0.83
N ILE A 210 -6.68 -4.50 -1.02
CA ILE A 210 -6.08 -3.42 -1.84
C ILE A 210 -5.01 -4.00 -2.75
N ASP A 211 -5.05 -3.64 -4.03
CA ASP A 211 -3.93 -3.77 -4.96
C ASP A 211 -3.33 -2.41 -5.28
N PHE A 212 -2.13 -2.11 -4.79
CA PHE A 212 -1.46 -0.85 -5.08
C PHE A 212 -0.77 -0.89 -6.44
N LYS A 213 -0.76 0.25 -7.14
CA LYS A 213 0.17 0.45 -8.25
C LYS A 213 1.61 0.46 -7.71
N PRO A 214 2.59 -0.14 -8.43
CA PRO A 214 3.97 -0.24 -7.96
C PRO A 214 4.63 1.11 -7.59
N LYS A 215 4.22 2.20 -8.25
CA LYS A 215 4.73 3.55 -7.98
C LYS A 215 4.23 4.19 -6.69
N VAL A 216 3.18 3.64 -6.06
CA VAL A 216 2.48 4.24 -4.93
C VAL A 216 3.12 3.85 -3.60
N VAL A 217 3.47 2.57 -3.46
CA VAL A 217 4.09 2.02 -2.26
C VAL A 217 5.48 1.49 -2.57
N ARG A 218 6.43 1.74 -1.66
CA ARG A 218 7.78 1.17 -1.78
C ARG A 218 7.83 -0.15 -1.03
N LEU A 219 8.22 -1.20 -1.74
CA LEU A 219 8.51 -2.50 -1.15
C LEU A 219 9.92 -2.54 -0.56
N GLU A 220 10.06 -3.17 0.60
CA GLU A 220 11.36 -3.55 1.14
C GLU A 220 12.02 -4.67 0.31
N ARG A 221 13.31 -4.91 0.55
CA ARG A 221 14.13 -5.83 -0.26
C ARG A 221 13.57 -7.26 -0.29
N ASP A 222 13.04 -7.73 0.82
CA ASP A 222 12.44 -9.07 1.02
C ASP A 222 10.94 -9.12 0.68
N ARG A 223 10.33 -7.95 0.37
CA ARG A 223 8.94 -7.81 -0.10
C ARG A 223 7.91 -8.50 0.81
N SER A 224 8.13 -8.39 2.11
CA SER A 224 7.31 -9.04 3.14
C SER A 224 6.29 -8.09 3.77
N MET A 225 6.43 -6.77 3.56
CA MET A 225 5.62 -5.77 4.24
C MET A 225 5.42 -4.50 3.43
N VAL A 226 4.32 -3.80 3.70
CA VAL A 226 4.05 -2.43 3.27
C VAL A 226 3.91 -1.56 4.51
N ASN A 227 4.33 -0.30 4.43
CA ASN A 227 4.22 0.62 5.54
C ASN A 227 2.73 0.85 5.91
N SER A 228 2.37 0.57 7.17
CA SER A 228 0.97 0.67 7.63
C SER A 228 0.36 2.07 7.50
N PHE A 229 1.15 3.14 7.63
CA PHE A 229 0.67 4.50 7.41
C PHE A 229 0.30 4.71 5.94
N ASP A 230 1.17 4.27 5.01
CA ASP A 230 0.90 4.34 3.57
C ASP A 230 -0.38 3.58 3.22
N VAL A 231 -0.59 2.39 3.83
CA VAL A 231 -1.80 1.59 3.61
C VAL A 231 -3.05 2.38 4.01
N GLN A 232 -3.13 2.91 5.23
CA GLN A 232 -4.30 3.66 5.69
C GLN A 232 -4.52 4.94 4.89
N TRP A 233 -3.43 5.66 4.60
CA TRP A 233 -3.48 6.91 3.88
C TRP A 233 -4.04 6.71 2.47
N TYR A 234 -3.47 5.77 1.71
CA TYR A 234 -3.92 5.50 0.35
C TYR A 234 -5.27 4.79 0.32
N ALA A 235 -5.58 3.91 1.27
CA ALA A 235 -6.93 3.33 1.38
C ALA A 235 -7.99 4.43 1.48
N ALA A 236 -7.79 5.42 2.35
CA ALA A 236 -8.70 6.55 2.48
C ALA A 236 -8.80 7.37 1.18
N ARG A 237 -7.66 7.65 0.51
CA ARG A 237 -7.68 8.36 -0.79
C ARG A 237 -8.43 7.58 -1.87
N MET A 238 -8.29 6.26 -1.89
CA MET A 238 -8.98 5.38 -2.85
C MET A 238 -10.49 5.37 -2.60
N VAL A 239 -10.92 5.26 -1.33
CA VAL A 239 -12.35 5.35 -0.95
C VAL A 239 -12.94 6.71 -1.34
N GLU A 240 -12.21 7.81 -1.09
CA GLU A 240 -12.63 9.15 -1.51
C GLU A 240 -12.76 9.29 -3.03
N GLU A 241 -11.87 8.66 -3.80
CA GLU A 241 -11.87 8.72 -5.26
C GLU A 241 -13.09 7.99 -5.87
N LEU A 242 -13.50 6.86 -5.27
CA LEU A 242 -14.67 6.12 -5.73
C LEU A 242 -15.97 6.91 -5.60
N LYS A 243 -16.06 7.82 -4.62
CA LYS A 243 -17.28 8.59 -4.28
C LYS A 243 -18.52 7.69 -4.09
N ASP A 244 -18.29 6.44 -3.72
CA ASP A 244 -19.33 5.46 -3.48
C ASP A 244 -19.85 5.58 -2.04
N ALA A 245 -21.17 5.68 -1.89
CA ALA A 245 -21.80 5.94 -0.60
C ALA A 245 -21.66 4.75 0.36
N GLU A 246 -21.90 3.54 -0.13
CA GLU A 246 -21.86 2.32 0.69
C GLU A 246 -20.44 2.03 1.19
N THR A 247 -19.46 2.11 0.30
CA THR A 247 -18.04 1.95 0.61
C THR A 247 -17.60 3.00 1.63
N THR A 248 -17.94 4.28 1.41
CA THR A 248 -17.58 5.37 2.35
C THR A 248 -18.16 5.13 3.75
N LYS A 249 -19.44 4.76 3.84
CA LYS A 249 -20.09 4.46 5.13
C LYS A 249 -19.43 3.30 5.86
N ARG A 250 -19.09 2.23 5.13
CA ARG A 250 -18.38 1.07 5.68
C ARG A 250 -17.00 1.45 6.18
N SER A 251 -16.23 2.19 5.36
CA SER A 251 -14.86 2.61 5.66
C SER A 251 -14.73 3.55 6.85
N LEU A 252 -15.71 4.44 7.10
CA LEU A 252 -15.65 5.37 8.24
C LEU A 252 -15.59 4.70 9.62
N ASN A 253 -15.99 3.43 9.70
CA ASN A 253 -15.92 2.62 10.91
C ASN A 253 -14.75 1.61 10.89
N SER A 254 -13.89 1.64 9.87
CA SER A 254 -12.84 0.65 9.64
C SER A 254 -11.45 1.29 9.56
N TYR A 255 -10.44 0.44 9.39
CA TYR A 255 -9.05 0.84 9.19
C TYR A 255 -8.82 1.63 7.90
N SER A 256 -9.63 1.37 6.85
CA SER A 256 -9.49 2.02 5.54
C SER A 256 -9.97 3.48 5.54
N GLY A 257 -10.90 3.84 6.44
CA GLY A 257 -11.45 5.20 6.50
C GLY A 257 -10.83 6.13 7.53
N VAL A 258 -9.76 5.71 8.22
CA VAL A 258 -9.12 6.49 9.30
C VAL A 258 -8.70 7.90 8.85
N TYR A 259 -8.26 8.05 7.60
CA TYR A 259 -7.82 9.32 7.02
C TYR A 259 -8.79 9.89 5.98
N ILE A 260 -10.08 9.50 6.00
CA ILE A 260 -11.07 10.12 5.12
C ILE A 260 -11.26 11.58 5.54
N ASN A 261 -11.11 12.48 4.58
CA ASN A 261 -11.31 13.91 4.77
C ASN A 261 -12.79 14.24 4.55
N SER A 262 -13.40 14.92 5.52
CA SER A 262 -14.80 15.34 5.44
C SER A 262 -15.07 16.22 4.22
N TYR A 263 -14.11 17.02 3.72
CA TYR A 263 -14.29 17.82 2.51
C TYR A 263 -14.38 17.00 1.22
N SER A 264 -13.85 15.77 1.21
CA SER A 264 -13.93 14.86 0.07
C SER A 264 -15.29 14.14 -0.01
N VAL A 265 -16.05 14.12 1.08
CA VAL A 265 -17.38 13.47 1.14
C VAL A 265 -18.44 14.41 0.57
N PRO A 266 -19.30 13.97 -0.37
CA PRO A 266 -20.41 14.80 -0.89
C PRO A 266 -21.38 15.24 0.22
N SER A 267 -21.92 16.45 0.14
CA SER A 267 -22.84 17.01 1.16
C SER A 267 -24.06 16.13 1.42
N GLY A 268 -24.69 15.59 0.37
CA GLY A 268 -25.83 14.67 0.51
C GLY A 268 -25.48 13.43 1.33
N LEU A 269 -24.29 12.85 1.14
CA LEU A 269 -23.82 11.70 1.89
C LEU A 269 -23.46 12.06 3.34
N LYS A 270 -22.91 13.26 3.60
CA LYS A 270 -22.71 13.74 4.98
C LYS A 270 -24.02 13.82 5.74
N ASN A 271 -25.05 14.39 5.12
CA ASN A 271 -26.38 14.49 5.71
C ASN A 271 -26.95 13.10 5.98
N GLU A 272 -26.88 12.18 5.02
CA GLU A 272 -27.33 10.79 5.19
C GLU A 272 -26.61 10.08 6.36
N ILE A 273 -25.28 10.20 6.47
CA ILE A 273 -24.50 9.63 7.58
C ILE A 273 -24.89 10.26 8.93
N ALA A 274 -25.16 11.57 8.94
CA ALA A 274 -25.60 12.28 10.14
C ALA A 274 -27.03 11.87 10.56
N GLU A 275 -27.93 11.65 9.60
CA GLU A 275 -29.28 11.11 9.84
C GLU A 275 -29.20 9.72 10.45
N ASP A 276 -28.42 8.80 9.87
CA ASP A 276 -28.20 7.46 10.39
C ASP A 276 -27.71 7.51 11.85
N PHE A 277 -26.74 8.38 12.14
CA PHE A 277 -26.20 8.56 13.49
C PHE A 277 -27.24 9.10 14.49
N ILE A 278 -28.05 10.07 14.08
CA ILE A 278 -29.13 10.62 14.91
C ILE A 278 -30.22 9.57 15.15
N ASN A 279 -30.56 8.78 14.14
CA ASN A 279 -31.55 7.71 14.24
C ASN A 279 -31.07 6.61 15.19
N GLU A 280 -29.78 6.28 15.18
CA GLU A 280 -29.18 5.27 16.05
C GLU A 280 -29.04 5.74 17.51
N HIS A 281 -28.62 6.99 17.73
CA HIS A 281 -28.21 7.47 19.06
C HIS A 281 -29.14 8.53 19.69
N GLY A 282 -30.09 9.04 18.92
CA GLY A 282 -31.12 10.01 19.30
C GLY A 282 -30.81 11.46 18.91
N ALA A 283 -31.85 12.32 18.92
CA ALA A 283 -31.78 13.72 18.46
C ALA A 283 -30.78 14.63 19.19
N LYS A 284 -30.33 14.26 20.39
CA LYS A 284 -29.31 15.01 21.15
C LYS A 284 -27.90 14.40 21.02
N ALA A 285 -27.74 13.38 20.19
CA ALA A 285 -26.45 12.74 19.99
C ALA A 285 -25.46 13.71 19.35
N VAL A 286 -24.20 13.68 19.76
CA VAL A 286 -23.12 14.46 19.13
C VAL A 286 -21.88 13.58 19.03
N PRO A 287 -21.26 13.43 17.85
CA PRO A 287 -20.06 12.63 17.72
C PRO A 287 -18.86 13.32 18.38
N VAL A 288 -18.04 12.54 19.08
CA VAL A 288 -16.76 12.99 19.65
C VAL A 288 -15.68 11.93 19.40
N SER A 289 -14.40 12.32 19.38
CA SER A 289 -13.28 11.38 19.22
C SER A 289 -12.43 11.20 20.48
N ASN A 290 -12.69 12.00 21.54
CA ASN A 290 -11.91 11.98 22.76
C ASN A 290 -12.79 12.24 24.00
N GLN A 291 -12.24 11.89 25.17
CA GLN A 291 -12.94 12.00 26.44
C GLN A 291 -13.16 13.45 26.88
N ALA A 292 -12.24 14.36 26.58
CA ALA A 292 -12.33 15.75 26.99
C ALA A 292 -13.52 16.46 26.33
N ASP A 293 -13.76 16.23 25.05
CA ASP A 293 -14.91 16.79 24.33
C ASP A 293 -16.23 16.18 24.81
N MET A 294 -16.21 14.90 25.19
CA MET A 294 -17.37 14.23 25.80
C MET A 294 -17.83 14.97 27.06
N GLU A 295 -16.91 15.29 27.96
CA GLU A 295 -17.24 15.96 29.22
C GLU A 295 -17.79 17.37 29.01
N LYS A 296 -17.22 18.12 28.05
CA LYS A 296 -17.71 19.45 27.67
C LYS A 296 -19.14 19.41 27.14
N LEU A 297 -19.43 18.48 26.23
CA LEU A 297 -20.77 18.36 25.63
C LEU A 297 -21.83 17.86 26.62
N LYS A 298 -21.46 16.97 27.56
CA LYS A 298 -22.37 16.55 28.65
C LYS A 298 -22.81 17.73 29.51
N LYS A 299 -21.89 18.65 29.84
CA LYS A 299 -22.23 19.87 30.61
C LYS A 299 -23.24 20.77 29.90
N ARG A 300 -23.28 20.73 28.57
CA ARG A 300 -24.23 21.45 27.70
C ARG A 300 -25.56 20.70 27.46
N GLY A 301 -25.73 19.51 28.03
CA GLY A 301 -26.97 18.73 27.91
C GLY A 301 -27.09 17.90 26.63
N TYR A 302 -25.99 17.74 25.89
CA TYR A 302 -25.90 16.82 24.75
C TYR A 302 -25.55 15.39 25.19
N ARG A 303 -25.81 14.43 24.31
CA ARG A 303 -25.45 13.02 24.47
C ARG A 303 -24.23 12.71 23.58
N PRO A 304 -22.99 12.91 24.05
CA PRO A 304 -21.83 12.60 23.22
C PRO A 304 -21.69 11.09 22.99
N VAL A 305 -21.27 10.71 21.79
CA VAL A 305 -20.98 9.32 21.38
C VAL A 305 -19.57 9.27 20.80
N ILE A 306 -18.72 8.37 21.33
CA ILE A 306 -17.36 8.21 20.82
C ILE A 306 -17.42 7.53 19.44
N VAL A 307 -16.79 8.15 18.46
CA VAL A 307 -16.59 7.62 17.09
C VAL A 307 -15.16 7.90 16.62
N SER A 308 -14.77 7.37 15.46
CA SER A 308 -13.51 7.72 14.82
C SER A 308 -13.46 9.21 14.48
N GLU A 309 -12.25 9.78 14.41
CA GLU A 309 -12.05 11.18 14.06
C GLU A 309 -12.62 11.53 12.68
N ALA A 310 -12.35 10.71 11.67
CA ALA A 310 -12.92 10.87 10.34
C ALA A 310 -14.46 10.87 10.35
N LYS A 311 -15.09 9.93 11.07
CA LYS A 311 -16.56 9.87 11.19
C LYS A 311 -17.12 11.08 11.93
N ARG A 312 -16.46 11.52 13.00
CA ARG A 312 -16.82 12.75 13.73
C ARG A 312 -16.84 13.93 12.77
N ASP A 313 -15.77 14.13 12.01
CA ASP A 313 -15.62 15.28 11.13
C ASP A 313 -16.63 15.25 9.98
N VAL A 314 -16.90 14.08 9.40
CA VAL A 314 -17.92 13.91 8.37
C VAL A 314 -19.31 14.29 8.89
N ILE A 315 -19.69 13.80 10.08
CA ILE A 315 -21.00 14.09 10.68
C ILE A 315 -21.11 15.57 11.06
N LEU A 316 -20.09 16.14 11.72
CA LEU A 316 -20.11 17.54 12.12
C LEU A 316 -20.17 18.46 10.91
N GLU A 317 -19.58 18.09 9.78
CA GLU A 317 -19.63 18.87 8.54
C GLU A 317 -20.99 18.82 7.80
N SER A 318 -21.96 18.04 8.27
CA SER A 318 -23.33 18.02 7.74
C SER A 318 -24.11 19.29 8.12
N GLU A 319 -25.20 19.54 7.39
CA GLU A 319 -26.11 20.66 7.67
C GLU A 319 -26.86 20.46 8.99
N LEU A 320 -27.11 19.20 9.37
CA LEU A 320 -27.81 18.84 10.61
C LEU A 320 -27.07 19.23 11.89
N TYR A 321 -25.77 19.48 11.80
CA TYR A 321 -24.90 19.86 12.93
C TYR A 321 -24.39 21.32 12.84
N GLU A 322 -24.93 22.14 11.93
CA GLU A 322 -24.53 23.54 11.78
C GLU A 322 -24.67 24.35 13.08
N GLU A 323 -25.78 24.21 13.79
CA GLU A 323 -26.00 24.90 15.07
C GLU A 323 -24.95 24.53 16.13
N ILE A 324 -24.64 23.24 16.24
CA ILE A 324 -23.65 22.72 17.20
C ILE A 324 -22.25 23.23 16.84
N ARG A 325 -21.90 23.26 15.54
CA ARG A 325 -20.64 23.86 15.07
C ARG A 325 -20.56 25.34 15.41
N ALA A 326 -21.62 26.10 15.13
CA ALA A 326 -21.67 27.53 15.44
C ALA A 326 -21.53 27.79 16.95
N GLU A 327 -22.17 26.98 17.80
CA GLU A 327 -22.02 27.07 19.25
C GLU A 327 -20.59 26.73 19.69
N ASN A 328 -19.99 25.66 19.16
CA ASN A 328 -18.61 25.29 19.44
C ASN A 328 -17.61 26.40 19.06
N THR A 329 -17.82 27.05 17.91
CA THR A 329 -16.99 28.18 17.48
C THR A 329 -17.11 29.36 18.44
N ARG A 330 -18.34 29.69 18.89
CA ARG A 330 -18.56 30.75 19.89
C ARG A 330 -17.90 30.42 21.23
N GLU A 331 -17.97 29.18 21.67
CA GLU A 331 -17.33 28.76 22.93
C GLU A 331 -15.81 28.76 22.84
N LYS A 332 -15.23 28.35 21.70
CA LYS A 332 -13.79 28.50 21.44
C LYS A 332 -13.38 29.98 21.47
N GLU A 333 -14.15 30.84 20.82
CA GLU A 333 -13.89 32.28 20.80
C GLU A 333 -14.00 32.91 22.20
N LYS A 334 -14.93 32.47 23.05
CA LYS A 334 -15.01 32.90 24.45
C LYS A 334 -13.84 32.40 25.31
N ALA A 335 -13.31 31.23 25.00
CA ALA A 335 -12.22 30.60 25.73
C ALA A 335 -10.83 31.13 25.34
N ARG A 336 -10.72 31.90 24.24
CA ARG A 336 -9.49 32.62 23.91
C ARG A 336 -9.19 33.66 24.99
N PRO A 337 -7.91 33.86 25.36
CA PRO A 337 -7.49 34.94 26.26
C PRO A 337 -8.13 36.26 25.84
N LEU A 338 -8.58 37.04 26.83
CA LEU A 338 -9.18 38.34 26.55
C LEU A 338 -8.15 39.26 25.90
N TYR A 339 -6.87 39.11 26.26
CA TYR A 339 -5.75 39.78 25.62
C TYR A 339 -5.77 39.59 24.10
N ASP A 340 -5.71 38.34 23.61
CA ASP A 340 -5.70 38.04 22.17
C ASP A 340 -6.90 38.65 21.44
N ARG A 341 -8.09 38.54 22.04
CA ARG A 341 -9.33 39.07 21.47
C ARG A 341 -9.34 40.60 21.44
N PHE A 342 -8.73 41.23 22.44
CA PHE A 342 -8.66 42.68 22.55
C PHE A 342 -7.55 43.25 21.64
N CYS A 343 -6.43 42.56 21.46
CA CYS A 343 -5.40 42.87 20.45
C CYS A 343 -6.00 42.93 19.04
N GLU A 344 -6.70 41.87 18.62
CA GLU A 344 -7.34 41.83 17.27
C GLU A 344 -8.39 42.94 17.08
N PHE A 345 -9.04 43.37 18.16
CA PHE A 345 -9.96 44.49 18.12
C PHE A 345 -9.21 45.83 18.03
N ALA A 346 -8.12 45.98 18.78
CA ALA A 346 -7.27 47.17 18.76
C ALA A 346 -6.69 47.42 17.37
N GLU A 347 -6.11 46.40 16.73
CA GLU A 347 -5.58 46.47 15.35
C GLU A 347 -6.64 46.94 14.33
N LYS A 348 -7.91 46.54 14.51
CA LYS A 348 -9.00 46.93 13.60
C LYS A 348 -9.43 48.39 13.74
N ILE A 349 -9.20 49.00 14.89
CA ILE A 349 -9.62 50.38 15.18
C ILE A 349 -8.46 51.36 15.22
N GLU A 350 -7.21 50.88 15.22
CA GLU A 350 -5.99 51.68 15.31
C GLU A 350 -5.96 52.83 14.29
N ASP A 351 -6.25 52.55 13.01
CA ASP A 351 -6.32 53.55 11.93
C ASP A 351 -7.38 54.64 12.12
N ARG A 352 -8.28 54.48 13.10
CA ARG A 352 -9.39 55.40 13.41
C ARG A 352 -9.16 56.21 14.68
N LEU A 353 -8.03 56.02 15.35
CA LEU A 353 -7.68 56.63 16.63
C LEU A 353 -6.56 57.67 16.46
N GLU A 354 -6.48 58.65 17.36
CA GLU A 354 -5.33 59.54 17.45
C GLU A 354 -4.12 58.82 18.09
N GLU A 355 -2.90 59.28 17.80
CA GLU A 355 -1.65 58.63 18.28
C GLU A 355 -1.59 58.46 19.81
N SER A 356 -2.12 59.43 20.58
CA SER A 356 -2.25 59.32 22.03
C SER A 356 -3.27 58.27 22.48
N GLU A 357 -4.34 58.09 21.71
CA GLU A 357 -5.37 57.09 22.00
C GLU A 357 -4.88 55.68 21.67
N VAL A 358 -4.11 55.53 20.58
CA VAL A 358 -3.42 54.28 20.23
C VAL A 358 -2.44 53.88 21.33
N THR A 359 -1.62 54.82 21.81
CA THR A 359 -0.66 54.56 22.89
C THR A 359 -1.38 54.07 24.16
N THR A 360 -2.46 54.74 24.56
CA THR A 360 -3.26 54.35 25.74
C THR A 360 -3.92 52.98 25.55
N LEU A 361 -4.38 52.66 24.34
CA LEU A 361 -5.00 51.37 24.02
C LEU A 361 -4.02 50.20 24.18
N TYR A 362 -2.77 50.36 23.74
CA TYR A 362 -1.73 49.36 23.92
C TYR A 362 -1.22 49.26 25.37
N GLU A 363 -1.20 50.37 26.13
CA GLU A 363 -0.94 50.32 27.59
C GLU A 363 -1.98 49.45 28.32
N PHE A 364 -3.26 49.54 27.96
CA PHE A 364 -4.30 48.66 28.51
C PHE A 364 -4.13 47.19 28.10
N LEU A 365 -3.59 46.93 26.91
CA LEU A 365 -3.30 45.56 26.48
C LEU A 365 -2.16 44.96 27.30
N ASP A 366 -1.10 45.73 27.56
CA ASP A 366 0.01 45.29 28.41
C ASP A 366 -0.47 44.96 29.84
N GLU A 367 -1.30 45.85 30.45
CA GLU A 367 -1.90 45.59 31.76
C GLU A 367 -2.78 44.33 31.77
N LEU A 368 -3.54 44.11 30.68
CA LEU A 368 -4.42 42.95 30.53
C LEU A 368 -3.63 41.64 30.43
N SER A 369 -2.51 41.64 29.68
CA SER A 369 -1.60 40.49 29.58
C SER A 369 -1.07 40.09 30.95
N GLU A 370 -0.59 41.05 31.73
CA GLU A 370 -0.07 40.79 33.08
C GLU A 370 -1.14 40.24 34.04
N LEU A 371 -2.40 40.61 33.86
CA LEU A 371 -3.51 40.14 34.68
C LEU A 371 -3.96 38.73 34.33
N GLU A 372 -3.84 38.32 33.07
CA GLU A 372 -4.15 36.96 32.63
C GLU A 372 -3.03 35.98 33.02
N GLU A 373 -1.76 36.36 32.87
CA GLU A 373 -0.62 35.55 33.32
C GLU A 373 -0.69 35.23 34.82
N LYS A 374 -1.07 36.22 35.66
CA LYS A 374 -1.22 36.04 37.13
C LYS A 374 -2.39 35.12 37.55
N LYS A 375 -3.28 34.73 36.62
CA LYS A 375 -4.39 33.81 36.90
C LYS A 375 -4.11 32.36 36.49
N GLU A 376 -3.06 32.14 35.69
CA GLU A 376 -2.66 30.79 35.25
C GLU A 376 -1.69 30.10 36.23
N ASP A 377 -1.06 30.85 37.14
CA ASP A 377 -0.31 30.38 38.32
C ASP A 377 -1.22 30.12 39.54
#